data_AF-A0A482RC66-F1
#
_entry.id   AF-A0A482RC66-F1
#
_cell.length_a   1.000
_cell.length_b   1.000
_cell.length_c   1.000
_cell.angle_alpha   90.00
_cell.angle_beta   90.00
_cell.angle_gamma   90.00
#
_symmetry.space_group_name_H-M   'P 1'
#
loop_
_entity.id
_entity.type
_entity.pdbx_description
1 polymer ?
#
loop_
_entity_poly.entity_id
_entity_poly.type
_entity_poly.pdbx_seq_one_letter_code
_entity_poly.pdbx_strand_id
1 'polypeptide(L)'
;FPVARAEERGSAMPDASHLRGASRWDAREQLVTLLTQAGLYVGAQSHAMPLALCSRSGDVLEPRAVPQWYVRTEQLAADALRAVEAGEMGLFPRAYHREWRAWLGNNQDWCISRQLWWGHRIPAWRLRRIGPATAAAPTCSAVHDETEEWIVTPDAVSARAAASLRCGGVSLEEAAGGLSSDGAWSLTQDEDVLDTWFSSALFPLSALRQRDEIGGPDFMPRDAAAYPLALMETGSDILFFWVARMVMLCSHLTSGRLPFRDILLHPVIRDKSGRKMSKSLGNVIDPLQVMDGVALSTLLDAAAGAALPPAEIKKSQAALRKDFPDGIPACGSDALRLALVLYMAGHTHRGMGTLHGAVNLDLSRATSARAFGNKLWNAVRFLAMHATALQPAAGDADVHTLVVPGATLGVHAHTRGAVPAADASLLERWLLHQLHATAVAVNDALDGLDVATAAASAQRFLLSDVCDVYVEWCKVTLAAGDADAGAARSALSTLSVALDASLRMLHPFMPFVTEELFQHMHYVMPLGGDVLHSSVPPAATAMQPRALLHTPFPSRASTLPGGELL
;
A
#
# COMPACT_ATOMS: atom_id res chain seq x y z
N PHE A 1 43.49 -3.58 -6.64
CA PHE A 1 42.95 -2.94 -7.86
C PHE A 1 43.64 -3.52 -9.08
N PRO A 2 42.90 -4.00 -10.10
CA PRO A 2 43.49 -4.20 -11.41
C PRO A 2 43.79 -2.81 -11.98
N VAL A 3 45.06 -2.51 -12.18
CA VAL A 3 45.51 -1.25 -12.78
C VAL A 3 45.16 -1.32 -14.27
N ALA A 4 44.12 -0.60 -14.69
CA ALA A 4 43.86 -0.40 -16.12
C ALA A 4 45.06 0.34 -16.72
N ARG A 5 45.69 -0.26 -17.74
CA ARG A 5 46.83 0.34 -18.44
C ARG A 5 46.35 1.50 -19.28
N ALA A 6 46.69 2.73 -18.89
CA ALA A 6 46.61 3.90 -19.75
C ALA A 6 47.95 4.03 -20.50
N GLU A 7 48.08 3.34 -21.63
CA GLU A 7 49.12 3.62 -22.61
C GLU A 7 48.56 4.60 -23.65
N GLU A 8 48.60 5.91 -23.39
CA GLU A 8 48.34 6.86 -24.48
C GLU A 8 49.04 8.23 -24.38
N ARG A 9 49.89 8.49 -23.38
CA ARG A 9 50.75 9.69 -23.37
C ARG A 9 52.10 9.41 -22.73
N GLY A 10 53.08 9.00 -23.55
CA GLY A 10 54.56 9.20 -23.49
C GLY A 10 55.36 9.27 -22.17
N SER A 11 54.75 9.14 -21.01
CA SER A 11 55.35 9.17 -19.68
C SER A 11 54.89 7.91 -18.97
N ALA A 12 55.84 7.02 -18.66
CA ALA A 12 55.54 5.77 -17.99
C ALA A 12 54.86 6.05 -16.65
N MET A 13 53.69 5.45 -16.42
CA MET A 13 53.03 5.51 -15.13
C MET A 13 53.94 4.92 -14.05
N PRO A 14 54.07 5.56 -12.87
CA PRO A 14 54.88 5.03 -11.78
C PRO A 14 54.38 3.65 -11.33
N ASP A 15 55.30 2.74 -11.00
CA ASP A 15 54.96 1.39 -10.55
C ASP A 15 54.18 1.44 -9.22
N ALA A 16 52.90 1.08 -9.30
CA ALA A 16 51.96 1.05 -8.18
C ALA A 16 51.73 -0.38 -7.65
N SER A 17 52.58 -1.35 -8.01
CA SER A 17 52.44 -2.75 -7.61
C SER A 17 52.37 -2.96 -6.08
N HIS A 18 53.11 -2.16 -5.32
CA HIS A 18 53.14 -2.18 -3.84
C HIS A 18 51.82 -1.73 -3.19
N LEU A 19 50.92 -1.07 -3.92
CA LEU A 19 49.61 -0.66 -3.43
C LEU A 19 48.58 -1.82 -3.41
N ARG A 20 48.95 -2.99 -3.94
CA ARG A 20 48.07 -4.17 -3.88
C ARG A 20 47.84 -4.58 -2.42
N GLY A 21 46.58 -4.67 -2.02
CA GLY A 21 46.17 -5.06 -0.67
C GLY A 21 45.98 -3.88 0.30
N ALA A 22 46.41 -2.67 -0.07
CA ALA A 22 46.11 -1.47 0.71
C ALA A 22 44.61 -1.12 0.66
N SER A 23 44.11 -0.47 1.71
CA SER A 23 42.77 0.12 1.66
C SER A 23 42.73 1.19 0.56
N ARG A 24 41.56 1.43 -0.03
CA ARG A 24 41.40 2.45 -1.08
C ARG A 24 41.81 3.86 -0.61
N TRP A 25 41.66 4.14 0.68
CA TRP A 25 41.96 5.43 1.27
C TRP A 25 43.47 5.62 1.36
N ASP A 26 44.17 4.63 1.92
CA ASP A 26 45.63 4.64 2.01
C ASP A 26 46.26 4.60 0.62
N ALA A 27 45.70 3.79 -0.28
CA ALA A 27 46.14 3.70 -1.66
C ALA A 27 46.04 5.05 -2.37
N ARG A 28 44.97 5.84 -2.13
CA ARG A 28 44.81 7.18 -2.71
C ARG A 28 45.91 8.14 -2.24
N GLU A 29 46.22 8.18 -0.94
CA GLU A 29 47.27 9.05 -0.40
C GLU A 29 48.66 8.69 -0.94
N GLN A 30 48.96 7.39 -1.03
CA GLN A 30 50.20 6.90 -1.60
C GLN A 30 50.29 7.18 -3.11
N LEU A 31 49.17 7.09 -3.84
CA LEU A 31 49.12 7.42 -5.27
C LEU A 31 49.42 8.89 -5.52
N VAL A 32 48.90 9.81 -4.70
CA VAL A 32 49.22 11.24 -4.78
C VAL A 32 50.72 11.46 -4.56
N THR A 33 51.33 10.74 -3.61
CA THR A 33 52.77 10.81 -3.35
C THR A 33 53.58 10.33 -4.56
N LEU A 34 53.21 9.20 -5.17
CA LEU A 34 53.87 8.67 -6.37
C LEU A 34 53.75 9.63 -7.56
N LEU A 35 52.57 10.20 -7.77
CA LEU A 35 52.34 11.19 -8.82
C LEU A 35 53.17 12.46 -8.58
N THR A 36 53.35 12.87 -7.32
CA THR A 36 54.20 14.01 -6.95
C THR A 36 55.67 13.73 -7.24
N GLN A 37 56.17 12.55 -6.86
CA GLN A 37 57.55 12.14 -7.13
C GLN A 37 57.84 11.99 -8.63
N ALA A 38 56.84 11.57 -9.41
CA ALA A 38 56.93 11.46 -10.86
C ALA A 38 56.77 12.81 -11.59
N GLY A 39 56.51 13.92 -10.88
CA GLY A 39 56.27 15.24 -11.48
C GLY A 39 54.94 15.34 -12.25
N LEU A 40 54.01 14.40 -12.02
CA LEU A 40 52.70 14.34 -12.68
C LEU A 40 51.58 14.99 -11.84
N TYR A 41 51.83 15.25 -10.56
CA TYR A 41 50.88 15.89 -9.68
C TYR A 41 50.94 17.43 -9.82
N VAL A 42 49.84 18.02 -10.29
CA VAL A 42 49.73 19.48 -10.48
C VAL A 42 49.28 20.18 -9.20
N GLY A 43 48.39 19.57 -8.41
CA GLY A 43 47.87 20.14 -7.18
C GLY A 43 46.55 19.49 -6.72
N ALA A 44 46.08 19.92 -5.55
CA ALA A 44 44.77 19.53 -5.01
C ALA A 44 43.92 20.77 -4.73
N GLN A 45 42.63 20.65 -5.00
CA GLN A 45 41.63 21.64 -4.64
C GLN A 45 40.51 20.94 -3.86
N SER A 46 40.01 21.60 -2.82
CA SER A 46 38.82 21.12 -2.12
C SER A 46 37.64 21.10 -3.09
N HIS A 47 36.99 19.95 -3.21
CA HIS A 47 35.87 19.75 -4.11
C HIS A 47 34.72 19.08 -3.35
N ALA A 48 33.66 19.84 -3.10
CA ALA A 48 32.43 19.31 -2.56
C ALA A 48 31.71 18.52 -3.66
N MET A 49 31.58 17.21 -3.47
CA MET A 49 30.84 16.33 -4.39
C MET A 49 29.80 15.48 -3.65
N PRO A 50 28.69 15.12 -4.31
CA PRO A 50 27.81 14.07 -3.84
C PRO A 50 28.52 12.71 -3.93
N LEU A 51 28.64 12.01 -2.80
CA LEU A 51 29.11 10.63 -2.78
C LEU A 51 27.92 9.67 -2.80
N ALA A 52 27.97 8.68 -3.68
CA ALA A 52 27.01 7.60 -3.68
C ALA A 52 27.31 6.67 -2.49
N LEU A 53 26.34 6.51 -1.60
CA LEU A 53 26.47 5.65 -0.42
C LEU A 53 25.50 4.47 -0.50
N CYS A 54 25.93 3.32 0.00
CA CYS A 54 25.07 2.17 0.18
C CYS A 54 23.97 2.53 1.19
N SER A 55 22.71 2.37 0.81
CA SER A 55 21.58 2.73 1.68
C SER A 55 21.49 1.91 2.97
N ARG A 56 22.15 0.75 3.02
CA ARG A 56 22.16 -0.15 4.18
C ARG A 56 23.40 0.03 5.06
N SER A 57 24.61 -0.03 4.48
CA SER A 57 25.85 0.06 5.26
C SER A 57 26.35 1.49 5.45
N GLY A 58 25.91 2.45 4.62
CA GLY A 58 26.43 3.82 4.61
C GLY A 58 27.81 3.97 3.96
N ASP A 59 28.39 2.89 3.44
CA ASP A 59 29.71 2.90 2.81
C ASP A 59 29.67 3.48 1.38
N VAL A 60 30.79 4.00 0.89
CA VAL A 60 30.92 4.59 -0.45
C VAL A 60 30.83 3.51 -1.52
N LEU A 61 29.88 3.69 -2.46
CA LEU A 61 29.68 2.82 -3.61
C LEU A 61 30.75 3.06 -4.66
N GLU A 62 31.30 1.96 -5.19
CA GLU A 62 32.29 1.98 -6.25
C GLU A 62 31.79 1.24 -7.49
N PRO A 63 31.77 1.91 -8.65
CA PRO A 63 31.51 1.24 -9.92
C PRO A 63 32.65 0.26 -10.22
N ARG A 64 32.31 -1.01 -10.41
CA ARG A 64 33.24 -2.05 -10.88
C ARG A 64 32.57 -2.83 -11.99
N ALA A 65 33.30 -3.07 -13.08
CA ALA A 65 32.84 -3.99 -14.12
C ALA A 65 32.90 -5.42 -13.57
N VAL A 66 31.73 -6.07 -13.49
CA VAL A 66 31.57 -7.45 -13.04
C VAL A 66 30.51 -8.08 -13.94
N PRO A 67 30.70 -9.33 -14.41
CA PRO A 67 29.64 -10.08 -15.08
C PRO A 67 28.41 -10.18 -14.16
N GLN A 68 27.22 -9.89 -14.68
CA GLN A 68 25.95 -9.89 -13.95
C GLN A 68 24.81 -10.30 -14.91
N TRP A 69 23.69 -10.72 -14.35
CA TRP A 69 22.48 -11.06 -15.08
C TRP A 69 21.58 -9.83 -15.23
N TYR A 70 21.11 -9.59 -16.46
CA TYR A 70 20.26 -8.44 -16.79
C TYR A 70 18.98 -8.87 -17.49
N VAL A 71 17.89 -8.17 -17.20
CA VAL A 71 16.69 -8.17 -18.02
C VAL A 71 16.74 -6.96 -18.93
N ARG A 72 16.59 -7.17 -20.24
CA ARG A 72 16.43 -6.08 -21.20
C ARG A 72 15.04 -5.46 -21.05
N THR A 73 14.98 -4.17 -20.74
CA THR A 73 13.74 -3.54 -20.24
C THR A 73 13.15 -2.48 -21.15
N GLU A 74 13.82 -2.11 -22.24
CA GLU A 74 13.39 -1.06 -23.18
C GLU A 74 11.94 -1.24 -23.65
N GLN A 75 11.62 -2.40 -24.25
CA GLN A 75 10.27 -2.68 -24.73
C GLN A 75 9.27 -2.79 -23.57
N LEU A 76 9.65 -3.42 -22.46
CA LEU A 76 8.79 -3.59 -21.29
C LEU A 76 8.36 -2.24 -20.72
N ALA A 77 9.29 -1.29 -20.64
CA ALA A 77 9.03 0.05 -20.15
C ALA A 77 8.17 0.85 -21.13
N ALA A 78 8.40 0.70 -22.44
CA ALA A 78 7.57 1.31 -23.47
C ALA A 78 6.11 0.81 -23.39
N ASP A 79 5.90 -0.49 -23.15
CA ASP A 79 4.56 -1.07 -23.01
C ASP A 79 3.85 -0.54 -21.75
N ALA A 80 4.56 -0.51 -20.62
CA ALA A 80 4.05 0.05 -19.36
C ALA A 80 3.71 1.54 -19.46
N LEU A 81 4.47 2.31 -20.25
CA LEU A 81 4.20 3.72 -20.50
C LEU A 81 2.91 3.88 -21.32
N ARG A 82 2.78 3.12 -22.42
CA ARG A 82 1.59 3.17 -23.29
C ARG A 82 0.31 2.82 -22.56
N ALA A 83 0.34 1.83 -21.67
CA ALA A 83 -0.83 1.41 -20.89
C ALA A 83 -1.47 2.58 -20.10
N VAL A 84 -0.64 3.43 -19.47
CA VAL A 84 -1.14 4.61 -18.75
C VAL A 84 -1.55 5.74 -19.69
N GLU A 85 -0.79 5.98 -20.76
CA GLU A 85 -1.06 7.07 -21.70
C GLU A 85 -2.31 6.84 -22.55
N ALA A 86 -2.60 5.59 -22.90
CA ALA A 86 -3.79 5.18 -23.62
C ALA A 86 -5.05 5.08 -22.72
N GLY A 87 -4.88 5.21 -21.40
CA GLY A 87 -5.97 5.06 -20.43
C GLY A 87 -6.43 3.61 -20.20
N GLU A 88 -5.62 2.63 -20.61
CA GLU A 88 -5.86 1.21 -20.32
C GLU A 88 -5.63 0.88 -18.84
N MET A 89 -4.77 1.68 -18.19
CA MET A 89 -4.47 1.59 -16.76
C MET A 89 -4.54 2.98 -16.10
N GLY A 90 -5.35 3.11 -15.05
CA GLY A 90 -5.40 4.35 -14.27
C GLY A 90 -4.20 4.50 -13.33
N LEU A 91 -3.67 5.73 -13.21
CA LEU A 91 -2.62 6.07 -12.25
C LEU A 91 -3.06 7.28 -11.42
N PHE A 92 -3.38 7.02 -10.14
CA PHE A 92 -3.93 8.01 -9.23
C PHE A 92 -2.97 8.27 -8.06
N PRO A 93 -2.80 9.53 -7.62
CA PRO A 93 -3.24 10.76 -8.28
C PRO A 93 -2.58 11.00 -9.66
N ARG A 94 -3.29 11.70 -10.56
CA ARG A 94 -2.81 12.00 -11.92
C ARG A 94 -1.48 12.76 -11.98
N ALA A 95 -1.10 13.41 -10.88
CA ALA A 95 0.19 14.09 -10.76
C ALA A 95 1.37 13.14 -11.08
N TYR A 96 1.29 11.86 -10.71
CA TYR A 96 2.35 10.86 -10.92
C TYR A 96 2.58 10.45 -12.39
N HIS A 97 1.71 10.87 -13.32
CA HIS A 97 1.91 10.59 -14.75
C HIS A 97 3.24 11.17 -15.27
N ARG A 98 3.67 12.32 -14.74
CA ARG A 98 4.92 12.97 -15.16
C ARG A 98 6.13 12.14 -14.72
N GLU A 99 6.16 11.71 -13.46
CA GLU A 99 7.22 10.88 -12.90
C GLU A 99 7.25 9.50 -13.56
N TRP A 100 6.07 8.93 -13.82
CA TRP A 100 5.94 7.67 -14.58
C TRP A 100 6.59 7.76 -15.96
N ARG A 101 6.26 8.80 -16.72
CA ARG A 101 6.87 9.06 -18.04
C ARG A 101 8.38 9.30 -17.94
N ALA A 102 8.81 10.12 -16.99
CA ALA A 102 10.22 10.46 -16.84
C ALA A 102 11.08 9.24 -16.49
N TRP A 103 10.59 8.36 -15.62
CA TRP A 103 11.33 7.19 -15.18
C TRP A 103 11.36 6.10 -16.26
N LEU A 104 10.22 5.76 -16.86
CA LEU A 104 10.15 4.73 -17.90
C LEU A 104 10.82 5.17 -19.20
N GLY A 105 10.76 6.46 -19.54
CA GLY A 105 11.39 7.00 -20.74
C GLY A 105 12.93 7.05 -20.70
N ASN A 106 13.54 6.93 -19.52
CA ASN A 106 15.00 6.89 -19.33
C ASN A 106 15.44 5.61 -18.61
N ASN A 107 14.72 4.52 -18.83
CA ASN A 107 14.94 3.26 -18.15
C ASN A 107 16.18 2.52 -18.72
N GLN A 108 16.89 1.80 -17.84
CA GLN A 108 18.07 1.01 -18.18
C GLN A 108 17.79 -0.48 -17.96
N ASP A 109 18.61 -1.33 -18.57
CA ASP A 109 18.57 -2.77 -18.35
C ASP A 109 18.73 -3.09 -16.87
N TRP A 110 17.85 -3.95 -16.39
CA TRP A 110 17.70 -4.22 -14.97
C TRP A 110 18.64 -5.34 -14.56
N CYS A 111 19.67 -5.01 -13.79
CA CYS A 111 20.52 -6.00 -13.13
C CYS A 111 19.71 -6.78 -12.08
N ILE A 112 19.49 -8.07 -12.33
CA ILE A 112 18.68 -8.97 -11.49
C ILE A 112 19.50 -9.89 -10.60
N SER A 113 20.83 -9.97 -10.77
CA SER A 113 21.70 -10.78 -9.92
C SER A 113 22.21 -10.02 -8.69
N ARG A 114 22.35 -10.71 -7.56
CA ARG A 114 22.84 -10.18 -6.30
C ARG A 114 23.79 -11.19 -5.65
N GLN A 115 24.94 -10.72 -5.17
CA GLN A 115 25.92 -11.52 -4.42
C GLN A 115 25.52 -11.54 -2.94
N LEU A 116 24.34 -12.09 -2.65
CA LEU A 116 23.75 -12.19 -1.32
C LEU A 116 23.46 -13.66 -1.00
N TRP A 117 23.45 -14.00 0.28
CA TRP A 117 23.11 -15.36 0.71
C TRP A 117 21.59 -15.62 0.73
N TRP A 118 20.79 -14.56 0.88
CA TRP A 118 19.33 -14.65 0.97
C TRP A 118 18.68 -14.19 -0.33
N GLY A 119 18.01 -15.12 -1.00
CA GLY A 119 17.25 -14.88 -2.23
C GLY A 119 17.03 -16.18 -2.99
N HIS A 120 16.28 -16.11 -4.09
CA HIS A 120 16.09 -17.28 -4.96
C HIS A 120 17.37 -17.45 -5.79
N ARG A 121 18.05 -18.59 -5.71
CA ARG A 121 19.23 -18.84 -6.56
C ARG A 121 18.87 -18.71 -8.03
N ILE A 122 19.72 -18.05 -8.80
CA ILE A 122 19.48 -17.88 -10.22
C ILE A 122 19.43 -19.28 -10.86
N PRO A 123 18.42 -19.56 -11.68
CA PRO A 123 18.33 -20.80 -12.44
C PRO A 123 19.27 -20.71 -13.66
N ALA A 124 20.57 -20.56 -13.41
CA ALA A 124 21.60 -20.56 -14.44
C ALA A 124 22.73 -21.49 -14.03
N TRP A 125 23.20 -22.31 -14.96
CA TRP A 125 24.25 -23.30 -14.76
C TRP A 125 25.38 -23.04 -15.74
N ARG A 126 26.59 -22.89 -15.20
CA ARG A 126 27.83 -22.75 -15.97
C ARG A 126 28.32 -24.13 -16.35
N LEU A 127 28.31 -24.42 -17.64
CA LEU A 127 28.98 -25.56 -18.25
C LEU A 127 30.38 -25.12 -18.67
N ARG A 128 31.41 -25.82 -18.23
CA ARG A 128 32.81 -25.52 -18.56
C ARG A 128 33.54 -26.76 -19.02
N ARG A 129 34.34 -26.64 -20.07
CA ARG A 129 35.28 -27.70 -20.49
C ARG A 129 36.53 -27.67 -19.61
N ILE A 130 36.93 -28.84 -19.12
CA ILE A 130 38.16 -29.04 -18.35
C ILE A 130 39.15 -29.76 -19.29
N GLY A 131 40.24 -29.08 -19.70
CA GLY A 131 41.28 -29.63 -20.59
C GLY A 131 41.63 -28.73 -21.79
N PRO A 132 42.70 -29.04 -22.56
CA PRO A 132 43.17 -28.21 -23.66
C PRO A 132 42.14 -28.13 -24.80
N ALA A 133 41.87 -26.91 -25.27
CA ALA A 133 40.94 -26.64 -26.36
C ALA A 133 41.37 -27.38 -27.64
N THR A 134 40.51 -28.23 -28.18
CA THR A 134 40.64 -28.75 -29.54
C THR A 134 39.78 -27.91 -30.48
N ALA A 135 40.27 -27.68 -31.70
CA ALA A 135 39.86 -26.66 -32.69
C ALA A 135 38.41 -26.71 -33.24
N ALA A 136 37.48 -27.36 -32.55
CA ALA A 136 36.09 -27.53 -32.98
C ALA A 136 35.09 -27.23 -31.84
N ALA A 137 35.29 -26.11 -31.13
CA ALA A 137 34.32 -25.62 -30.15
C ALA A 137 33.23 -24.76 -30.85
N PRO A 138 31.93 -25.01 -30.62
CA PRO A 138 30.88 -24.11 -31.08
C PRO A 138 30.94 -22.79 -30.30
N THR A 139 31.05 -21.69 -31.03
CA THR A 139 31.12 -20.33 -30.47
C THR A 139 29.72 -19.80 -30.13
N CYS A 140 29.53 -19.27 -28.92
CA CYS A 140 28.42 -18.37 -28.65
C CYS A 140 28.89 -17.08 -27.95
N SER A 141 28.91 -16.00 -28.74
CA SER A 141 29.11 -14.59 -28.37
C SER A 141 30.48 -14.16 -27.81
N ALA A 142 30.96 -13.04 -28.35
CA ALA A 142 32.34 -12.55 -28.29
C ALA A 142 32.83 -11.97 -26.95
N VAL A 143 32.27 -12.40 -25.80
CA VAL A 143 32.60 -11.84 -24.47
C VAL A 143 33.00 -12.91 -23.44
N HIS A 144 32.85 -14.19 -23.74
CA HIS A 144 33.21 -15.28 -22.83
C HIS A 144 34.44 -16.07 -23.33
N ASP A 145 35.22 -16.56 -22.36
CA ASP A 145 36.25 -17.58 -22.55
C ASP A 145 35.66 -18.70 -23.43
N GLU A 146 36.34 -19.09 -24.52
CA GLU A 146 35.85 -20.06 -25.53
C GLU A 146 35.54 -21.46 -24.95
N THR A 147 35.70 -21.62 -23.64
CA THR A 147 35.58 -22.87 -22.87
C THR A 147 34.37 -22.92 -21.93
N GLU A 148 33.57 -21.85 -21.82
CA GLU A 148 32.43 -21.75 -20.89
C GLU A 148 31.11 -21.39 -21.61
N GLU A 149 30.02 -22.00 -21.16
CA GLU A 149 28.66 -21.80 -21.67
C GLU A 149 27.66 -21.75 -20.52
N TRP A 150 26.59 -20.96 -20.64
CA TRP A 150 25.54 -20.85 -19.64
C TRP A 150 24.24 -21.50 -20.12
N ILE A 151 23.65 -22.32 -19.25
CA ILE A 151 22.38 -23.02 -19.47
C ILE A 151 21.36 -22.45 -18.48
N VAL A 152 20.16 -22.10 -18.92
CA VAL A 152 19.06 -21.62 -18.07
C VAL A 152 17.91 -22.62 -18.15
N THR A 153 17.56 -23.22 -17.02
CA THR A 153 16.55 -24.28 -16.87
C THR A 153 15.82 -24.15 -15.52
N PRO A 154 14.65 -24.74 -15.26
CA PRO A 154 13.98 -24.56 -13.98
C PRO A 154 14.67 -25.26 -12.80
N ASP A 155 15.38 -26.36 -13.09
CA ASP A 155 15.88 -27.29 -12.08
C ASP A 155 17.18 -27.97 -12.53
N ALA A 156 17.86 -28.64 -11.59
CA ALA A 156 19.13 -29.29 -11.81
C ALA A 156 19.04 -30.54 -12.72
N VAL A 157 17.90 -31.21 -12.79
CA VAL A 157 17.69 -32.38 -13.66
C VAL A 157 17.62 -31.93 -15.11
N SER A 158 16.84 -30.89 -15.39
CA SER A 158 16.76 -30.23 -16.68
C SER A 158 18.13 -29.68 -17.13
N ALA A 159 18.89 -29.10 -16.20
CA ALA A 159 20.25 -28.61 -16.46
C ALA A 159 21.21 -29.76 -16.86
N ARG A 160 21.17 -30.88 -16.11
CA ARG A 160 21.97 -32.10 -16.40
C ARG A 160 21.65 -32.64 -17.79
N ALA A 161 20.37 -32.77 -18.12
CA ALA A 161 19.93 -33.27 -19.43
C ALA A 161 20.39 -32.35 -20.57
N ALA A 162 20.21 -31.03 -20.41
CA ALA A 162 20.66 -30.05 -21.40
C ALA A 162 22.18 -30.06 -21.56
N ALA A 163 22.94 -30.14 -20.47
CA ALA A 163 24.39 -30.21 -20.52
C ALA A 163 24.90 -31.49 -21.19
N SER A 164 24.30 -32.65 -20.90
CA SER A 164 24.66 -33.92 -21.54
C SER A 164 24.51 -33.86 -23.07
N LEU A 165 23.42 -33.25 -23.56
CA LEU A 165 23.22 -33.03 -25.00
C LEU A 165 24.31 -32.14 -25.62
N ARG A 166 24.74 -31.08 -24.93
CA ARG A 166 25.81 -30.19 -25.41
C ARG A 166 27.20 -30.86 -25.39
N CYS A 167 27.41 -31.79 -24.47
CA CYS A 167 28.66 -32.54 -24.32
C CYS A 167 28.74 -33.83 -25.16
N GLY A 168 27.88 -34.01 -26.17
CA GLY A 168 27.91 -35.21 -27.04
C GLY A 168 27.37 -36.49 -26.38
N GLY A 169 26.45 -36.36 -25.43
CA GLY A 169 25.79 -37.48 -24.75
C GLY A 169 26.56 -38.04 -23.55
N VAL A 170 27.61 -37.35 -23.10
CA VAL A 170 28.39 -37.74 -21.92
C VAL A 170 27.56 -37.55 -20.65
N SER A 171 27.60 -38.53 -19.74
CA SER A 171 26.98 -38.43 -18.43
C SER A 171 27.82 -37.58 -17.48
N LEU A 172 27.18 -36.60 -16.84
CA LEU A 172 27.78 -35.78 -15.79
C LEU A 172 27.39 -36.36 -14.43
N GLU A 173 28.37 -36.78 -13.64
CA GLU A 173 28.20 -37.37 -12.31
C GLU A 173 28.57 -36.39 -11.20
N GLU A 174 28.13 -36.63 -9.97
CA GLU A 174 28.40 -35.73 -8.84
C GLU A 174 29.88 -35.73 -8.44
N ALA A 175 30.48 -34.55 -8.32
CA ALA A 175 31.88 -34.34 -7.96
C ALA A 175 32.03 -33.17 -6.97
N ALA A 176 33.24 -32.98 -6.42
CA ALA A 176 33.54 -31.84 -5.56
C ALA A 176 33.42 -30.53 -6.35
N GLY A 177 32.42 -29.71 -6.00
CA GLY A 177 32.20 -28.38 -6.61
C GLY A 177 31.19 -28.35 -7.77
N GLY A 178 30.56 -29.47 -8.14
CA GLY A 178 29.56 -29.50 -9.22
C GLY A 178 29.40 -30.91 -9.82
N LEU A 179 28.76 -31.00 -10.98
CA LEU A 179 28.75 -32.26 -11.74
C LEU A 179 29.94 -32.29 -12.71
N SER A 180 30.55 -33.44 -12.93
CA SER A 180 31.70 -33.61 -13.82
C SER A 180 31.64 -34.93 -14.59
N SER A 181 32.26 -34.97 -15.78
CA SER A 181 32.47 -36.21 -16.55
C SER A 181 33.96 -36.46 -16.71
N ASP A 182 34.54 -37.42 -15.98
CA ASP A 182 35.95 -37.86 -16.10
C ASP A 182 36.98 -36.72 -16.30
N GLY A 183 36.76 -35.56 -15.66
CA GLY A 183 37.63 -34.40 -15.76
C GLY A 183 37.61 -33.66 -17.10
N ALA A 184 36.63 -33.89 -17.97
CA ALA A 184 36.48 -33.24 -19.28
C ALA A 184 35.48 -32.07 -19.28
N TRP A 185 34.47 -32.10 -18.41
CA TRP A 185 33.44 -31.07 -18.29
C TRP A 185 33.03 -30.88 -16.83
N SER A 186 32.62 -29.67 -16.46
CA SER A 186 31.99 -29.35 -15.18
C SER A 186 30.72 -28.53 -15.35
N LEU A 187 29.69 -28.83 -14.57
CA LEU A 187 28.43 -28.08 -14.49
C LEU A 187 28.20 -27.55 -13.07
N THR A 188 28.11 -26.22 -12.93
CA THR A 188 27.95 -25.55 -11.63
C THR A 188 26.84 -24.50 -11.70
N GLN A 189 25.88 -24.54 -10.77
CA GLN A 189 24.86 -23.48 -10.69
C GLN A 189 25.49 -22.17 -10.21
N ASP A 190 25.06 -21.04 -10.78
CA ASP A 190 25.46 -19.70 -10.35
C ASP A 190 25.14 -19.48 -8.87
N GLU A 191 26.11 -18.95 -8.11
CA GLU A 191 25.97 -18.65 -6.69
C GLU A 191 25.13 -17.40 -6.43
N ASP A 192 24.96 -16.55 -7.45
CA ASP A 192 24.14 -15.37 -7.35
C ASP A 192 22.67 -15.70 -7.05
N VAL A 193 22.02 -14.81 -6.31
CA VAL A 193 20.58 -14.85 -6.06
C VAL A 193 19.87 -13.75 -6.86
N LEU A 194 18.60 -13.97 -7.15
CA LEU A 194 17.73 -12.99 -7.79
C LEU A 194 17.46 -11.81 -6.85
N ASP A 195 17.40 -10.62 -7.45
CA ASP A 195 16.93 -9.39 -6.83
C ASP A 195 15.55 -9.62 -6.19
N THR A 196 15.36 -9.12 -4.97
CA THR A 196 14.06 -9.22 -4.28
C THR A 196 12.94 -8.55 -5.08
N TRP A 197 13.27 -7.50 -5.85
CA TRP A 197 12.30 -6.86 -6.74
C TRP A 197 11.92 -7.73 -7.94
N PHE A 198 12.75 -8.70 -8.33
CA PHE A 198 12.43 -9.65 -9.40
C PHE A 198 11.31 -10.60 -8.99
N SER A 199 11.41 -11.17 -7.79
CA SER A 199 10.34 -12.04 -7.28
C SER A 199 9.06 -11.24 -6.94
N SER A 200 9.18 -10.07 -6.32
CA SER A 200 8.00 -9.26 -5.98
C SER A 200 7.29 -8.66 -7.20
N ALA A 201 8.01 -8.45 -8.30
CA ALA A 201 7.42 -8.04 -9.58
C ALA A 201 6.49 -9.11 -10.19
N LEU A 202 6.59 -10.36 -9.74
CA LEU A 202 5.71 -11.45 -10.19
C LEU A 202 4.51 -11.66 -9.27
N PHE A 203 4.35 -10.83 -8.22
CA PHE A 203 3.37 -11.04 -7.16
C PHE A 203 1.92 -11.28 -7.67
N PRO A 204 1.38 -10.47 -8.60
CA PRO A 204 0.01 -10.69 -9.11
C PRO A 204 -0.18 -12.08 -9.75
N LEU A 205 0.86 -12.61 -10.41
CA LEU A 205 0.82 -13.94 -11.02
C LEU A 205 1.06 -15.03 -9.97
N SER A 206 2.09 -14.89 -9.13
CA SER A 206 2.42 -15.91 -8.13
C SER A 206 1.35 -16.08 -7.06
N ALA A 207 0.57 -15.05 -6.76
CA ALA A 207 -0.51 -15.11 -5.79
C ALA A 207 -1.78 -15.78 -6.32
N LEU A 208 -2.02 -15.71 -7.64
CA LEU A 208 -3.23 -16.24 -8.28
C LEU A 208 -3.04 -17.62 -8.94
N ARG A 209 -1.78 -18.02 -9.19
CA ARG A 209 -1.48 -19.31 -9.81
C ARG A 209 -1.39 -20.44 -8.79
N GLN A 210 -1.90 -21.60 -9.17
CA GLN A 210 -1.73 -22.83 -8.41
C GLN A 210 -0.37 -23.46 -8.68
N ARG A 211 0.12 -24.29 -7.74
CA ARG A 211 1.48 -24.85 -7.79
C ARG A 211 1.70 -25.79 -8.98
N ASP A 212 0.66 -26.49 -9.41
CA ASP A 212 0.64 -27.37 -10.59
C ASP A 212 0.65 -26.61 -11.92
N GLU A 213 0.41 -25.30 -11.90
CA GLU A 213 0.44 -24.45 -13.09
C GLU A 213 1.87 -23.94 -13.40
N ILE A 214 2.77 -23.96 -12.41
CA ILE A 214 4.12 -23.43 -12.54
C ILE A 214 4.94 -24.27 -13.54
N GLY A 215 5.38 -23.64 -14.64
CA GLY A 215 6.21 -24.27 -15.68
C GLY A 215 5.47 -24.55 -17.01
N GLY A 216 4.17 -24.29 -17.09
CA GLY A 216 3.42 -24.30 -18.36
C GLY A 216 3.83 -23.15 -19.30
N PRO A 217 3.56 -23.27 -20.61
CA PRO A 217 3.90 -22.24 -21.60
C PRO A 217 3.08 -20.95 -21.44
N ASP A 218 1.95 -21.02 -20.73
CA ASP A 218 1.08 -19.88 -20.42
C ASP A 218 1.27 -19.45 -18.96
N PHE A 219 1.50 -18.16 -18.74
CA PHE A 219 1.62 -17.55 -17.41
C PHE A 219 0.28 -16.96 -16.91
N MET A 220 -0.79 -17.05 -17.70
CA MET A 220 -2.12 -16.63 -17.26
C MET A 220 -2.64 -17.47 -16.08
N PRO A 221 -3.16 -16.82 -15.02
CA PRO A 221 -3.93 -17.53 -14.00
C PRO A 221 -5.17 -18.18 -14.62
N ARG A 222 -5.52 -19.40 -14.17
CA ARG A 222 -6.72 -20.12 -14.66
C ARG A 222 -8.01 -19.36 -14.37
N ASP A 223 -8.09 -18.70 -13.21
CA ASP A 223 -9.18 -17.80 -12.92
C ASP A 223 -8.98 -16.48 -13.66
N ALA A 224 -9.36 -16.48 -14.93
CA ALA A 224 -9.30 -15.31 -15.80
C ALA A 224 -10.22 -14.16 -15.34
N ALA A 225 -11.14 -14.41 -14.40
CA ALA A 225 -11.98 -13.36 -13.81
C ALA A 225 -11.26 -12.61 -12.67
N ALA A 226 -10.28 -13.26 -12.02
CA ALA A 226 -9.47 -12.65 -10.97
C ALA A 226 -8.30 -11.79 -11.48
N TYR A 227 -8.02 -11.79 -12.78
CA TYR A 227 -6.92 -11.04 -13.40
C TYR A 227 -7.40 -10.27 -14.65
N PRO A 228 -7.13 -8.97 -14.83
CA PRO A 228 -6.36 -8.09 -13.96
C PRO A 228 -7.02 -7.87 -12.60
N LEU A 229 -6.21 -7.56 -11.58
CA LEU A 229 -6.72 -7.08 -10.30
C LEU A 229 -7.44 -5.73 -10.49
N ALA A 230 -8.44 -5.43 -9.65
CA ALA A 230 -9.16 -4.17 -9.76
C ALA A 230 -8.28 -2.97 -9.41
N LEU A 231 -7.49 -3.06 -8.34
CA LEU A 231 -6.73 -1.95 -7.78
C LEU A 231 -5.39 -2.40 -7.21
N MET A 232 -4.32 -1.65 -7.51
CA MET A 232 -3.01 -1.73 -6.86
C MET A 232 -2.81 -0.51 -5.96
N GLU A 233 -2.95 -0.71 -4.66
CA GLU A 233 -2.74 0.36 -3.67
C GLU A 233 -1.35 0.22 -3.03
N THR A 234 -0.58 1.32 -3.00
CA THR A 234 0.73 1.33 -2.32
C THR A 234 1.29 2.75 -2.10
N GLY A 235 2.38 2.83 -1.35
CA GLY A 235 3.11 4.06 -1.12
C GLY A 235 3.83 4.54 -2.39
N SER A 236 3.84 5.85 -2.60
CA SER A 236 4.52 6.47 -3.75
C SER A 236 6.03 6.17 -3.85
N ASP A 237 6.68 5.74 -2.77
CA ASP A 237 8.12 5.46 -2.71
C ASP A 237 8.54 4.19 -3.45
N ILE A 238 7.62 3.27 -3.70
CA ILE A 238 7.90 2.00 -4.41
C ILE A 238 7.22 1.90 -5.78
N LEU A 239 6.72 3.02 -6.31
CA LEU A 239 6.15 3.12 -7.65
C LEU A 239 7.07 2.50 -8.73
N PHE A 240 8.37 2.80 -8.67
CA PHE A 240 9.32 2.34 -9.69
C PHE A 240 10.01 1.01 -9.37
N PHE A 241 10.27 0.76 -8.09
CA PHE A 241 10.93 -0.47 -7.67
C PHE A 241 10.00 -1.68 -7.68
N TRP A 242 8.68 -1.45 -7.53
CA TRP A 242 7.70 -2.53 -7.46
C TRP A 242 6.62 -2.42 -8.53
N VAL A 243 5.82 -1.34 -8.52
CA VAL A 243 4.63 -1.23 -9.39
C VAL A 243 5.02 -1.26 -10.87
N ALA A 244 5.98 -0.44 -11.30
CA ALA A 244 6.48 -0.46 -12.66
C ALA A 244 7.05 -1.82 -13.06
N ARG A 245 7.75 -2.51 -12.15
CA ARG A 245 8.31 -3.84 -12.39
C ARG A 245 7.23 -4.90 -12.54
N MET A 246 6.14 -4.81 -11.77
CA MET A 246 4.95 -5.65 -11.95
C MET A 246 4.32 -5.43 -13.32
N VAL A 247 4.09 -4.17 -13.72
CA VAL A 247 3.51 -3.86 -15.04
C VAL A 247 4.40 -4.40 -16.16
N MET A 248 5.72 -4.19 -16.08
CA MET A 248 6.67 -4.67 -17.06
C MET A 248 6.67 -6.20 -17.19
N LEU A 249 6.94 -6.92 -16.09
CA LEU A 249 7.10 -8.37 -16.15
C LEU A 249 5.78 -9.10 -16.35
N CYS A 250 4.74 -8.73 -15.60
CA CYS A 250 3.47 -9.43 -15.69
C CYS A 250 2.89 -9.27 -17.09
N SER A 251 2.79 -8.04 -17.62
CA SER A 251 2.23 -7.83 -18.96
C SER A 251 3.00 -8.57 -20.05
N HIS A 252 4.32 -8.70 -19.92
CA HIS A 252 5.12 -9.48 -20.85
C HIS A 252 4.80 -10.97 -20.79
N LEU A 253 4.76 -11.54 -19.58
CA LEU A 253 4.49 -12.96 -19.37
C LEU A 253 3.05 -13.34 -19.77
N THR A 254 2.13 -12.40 -19.71
CA THR A 254 0.70 -12.59 -19.98
C THR A 254 0.27 -12.11 -21.37
N SER A 255 1.22 -12.02 -22.31
CA SER A 255 0.94 -11.62 -23.71
C SER A 255 0.19 -10.28 -23.84
N GLY A 256 0.56 -9.30 -23.01
CA GLY A 256 0.04 -7.93 -23.03
C GLY A 256 -1.05 -7.64 -21.99
N ARG A 257 -1.49 -8.63 -21.20
CA ARG A 257 -2.54 -8.40 -20.20
C ARG A 257 -1.99 -7.74 -18.93
N LEU A 258 -2.47 -6.55 -18.61
CA LEU A 258 -2.02 -5.76 -17.46
C LEU A 258 -2.28 -6.49 -16.12
N PRO A 259 -1.47 -6.26 -15.08
CA PRO A 259 -1.66 -6.86 -13.77
C PRO A 259 -2.80 -6.27 -12.95
N PHE A 260 -3.17 -5.01 -13.20
CA PHE A 260 -4.22 -4.30 -12.49
C PHE A 260 -4.86 -3.24 -13.40
N ARG A 261 -6.12 -2.88 -13.10
CA ARG A 261 -6.85 -1.82 -13.82
C ARG A 261 -6.41 -0.43 -13.37
N ASP A 262 -6.34 -0.21 -12.05
CA ASP A 262 -5.99 1.09 -11.47
C ASP A 262 -4.84 0.97 -10.46
N ILE A 263 -4.03 2.02 -10.38
CA ILE A 263 -2.99 2.21 -9.36
C ILE A 263 -3.41 3.38 -8.47
N LEU A 264 -3.47 3.18 -7.16
CA LEU A 264 -3.66 4.23 -6.17
C LEU A 264 -2.41 4.40 -5.32
N LEU A 265 -1.77 5.57 -5.43
CA LEU A 265 -0.58 5.92 -4.68
C LEU A 265 -0.93 6.80 -3.49
N HIS A 266 -0.73 6.26 -2.29
CA HIS A 266 -0.86 7.02 -1.06
C HIS A 266 0.48 7.67 -0.66
N PRO A 267 0.44 8.76 0.11
CA PRO A 267 1.64 9.41 0.61
C PRO A 267 2.39 8.57 1.65
N VAL A 268 3.68 8.87 1.81
CA VAL A 268 4.51 8.23 2.83
C VAL A 268 4.42 9.01 4.14
N ILE A 269 4.18 8.31 5.24
CA ILE A 269 4.10 8.93 6.56
C ILE A 269 5.50 9.29 7.06
N ARG A 270 5.63 10.51 7.60
CA ARG A 270 6.82 11.08 8.21
C ARG A 270 6.55 11.44 9.66
N ASP A 271 7.61 11.61 10.42
CA ASP A 271 7.47 12.17 11.76
C ASP A 271 6.95 13.62 11.71
N LYS A 272 6.53 14.15 12.85
CA LYS A 272 6.01 15.52 12.98
C LYS A 272 6.97 16.60 12.46
N SER A 273 8.28 16.31 12.43
CA SER A 273 9.33 17.20 11.91
C SER A 273 9.63 17.03 10.41
N GLY A 274 8.94 16.12 9.73
CA GLY A 274 9.15 15.83 8.30
C GLY A 274 10.31 14.89 8.00
N ARG A 275 10.88 14.20 9.00
CA ARG A 275 11.89 13.16 8.75
C ARG A 275 11.21 11.85 8.39
N LYS A 276 11.86 11.04 7.56
CA LYS A 276 11.42 9.67 7.28
C LYS A 276 11.30 8.91 8.61
N MET A 277 10.20 8.21 8.83
CA MET A 277 10.11 7.30 9.97
C MET A 277 10.95 6.06 9.67
N SER A 278 11.93 5.77 10.53
CA SER A 278 12.75 4.56 10.40
C SER A 278 13.28 4.09 11.75
N LYS A 279 13.48 2.78 11.87
CA LYS A 279 14.09 2.17 13.07
C LYS A 279 15.46 2.79 13.37
N SER A 280 16.22 3.13 12.33
CA SER A 280 17.55 3.77 12.41
C SER A 280 17.53 5.24 12.86
N LEU A 281 16.37 5.89 12.92
CA LEU A 281 16.20 7.25 13.45
C LEU A 281 15.45 7.27 14.79
N GLY A 282 15.00 6.10 15.27
CA GLY A 282 14.27 5.98 16.54
C GLY A 282 13.00 6.82 16.62
N ASN A 283 12.42 7.18 15.47
CA ASN A 283 11.23 8.03 15.35
C ASN A 283 10.02 7.25 14.80
N VAL A 284 10.01 5.93 14.97
CA VAL A 284 8.88 5.06 14.61
C VAL A 284 7.88 5.09 15.76
N ILE A 285 6.62 5.32 15.44
CA ILE A 285 5.50 5.15 16.35
C ILE A 285 4.83 3.84 15.96
N ASP A 286 4.67 2.93 16.93
CA ASP A 286 3.95 1.69 16.71
C ASP A 286 2.44 1.98 16.61
N PRO A 287 1.74 1.58 15.53
CA PRO A 287 0.29 1.71 15.44
C PRO A 287 -0.46 1.12 16.63
N LEU A 288 0.01 0.00 17.20
CA LEU A 288 -0.60 -0.62 18.39
C LEU A 288 -0.55 0.33 19.59
N GLN A 289 0.56 1.05 19.78
CA GLN A 289 0.71 2.03 20.86
C GLN A 289 -0.24 3.23 20.70
N VAL A 290 -0.65 3.57 19.48
CA VAL A 290 -1.67 4.61 19.24
C VAL A 290 -3.07 4.06 19.50
N MET A 291 -3.33 2.80 19.16
CA MET A 291 -4.63 2.16 19.40
C MET A 291 -4.89 1.94 20.89
N ASP A 292 -3.93 1.32 21.59
CA ASP A 292 -4.08 0.89 22.98
C ASP A 292 -3.64 1.96 23.99
N GLY A 293 -2.90 2.96 23.52
CA GLY A 293 -2.24 3.96 24.36
C GLY A 293 -0.93 3.42 24.94
N VAL A 294 -0.04 4.34 25.30
CA VAL A 294 1.25 3.97 25.90
C VAL A 294 1.77 5.08 26.80
N ALA A 295 2.31 4.71 27.96
CA ALA A 295 2.92 5.65 28.89
C ALA A 295 4.25 6.19 28.32
N LEU A 296 4.59 7.42 28.68
CA LEU A 296 5.85 8.04 28.28
C LEU A 296 7.07 7.21 28.71
N SER A 297 7.06 6.60 29.91
CA SER A 297 8.16 5.75 30.38
C SER A 297 8.46 4.61 29.41
N THR A 298 7.43 3.88 28.97
CA THR A 298 7.56 2.79 28.00
C THR A 298 8.12 3.25 26.66
N LEU A 299 7.70 4.44 26.19
CA LEU A 299 8.26 5.05 24.97
C LEU A 299 9.75 5.38 25.13
N LEU A 300 10.14 5.92 26.29
CA LEU A 300 11.54 6.26 26.58
C LEU A 300 12.42 5.03 26.74
N ASP A 301 11.91 3.96 27.34
CA ASP A 301 12.60 2.68 27.51
C ASP A 301 12.81 1.99 26.15
N ALA A 302 11.78 1.98 25.29
CA ALA A 302 11.89 1.48 23.93
C ALA A 302 12.93 2.27 23.12
N ALA A 303 12.96 3.60 23.26
CA ALA A 303 13.98 4.43 22.62
C ALA A 303 15.39 4.16 23.16
N ALA A 304 15.53 3.84 24.45
CA ALA A 304 16.81 3.50 25.06
C ALA A 304 17.35 2.13 24.63
N GLY A 305 16.45 1.15 24.42
CA GLY A 305 16.79 -0.19 23.95
C GLY A 305 17.02 -0.29 22.44
N ALA A 306 16.83 0.79 21.68
CA ALA A 306 17.02 0.80 20.23
C ALA A 306 18.52 0.73 19.87
N ALA A 307 18.84 -0.04 18.82
CA ALA A 307 20.19 -0.14 18.27
C ALA A 307 20.59 1.14 17.50
N LEU A 308 20.79 2.23 18.24
CA LEU A 308 21.02 3.59 17.73
C LEU A 308 22.27 4.23 18.35
N PRO A 309 22.92 5.18 17.66
CA PRO A 309 23.96 5.99 18.27
C PRO A 309 23.44 6.74 19.50
N PRO A 310 24.23 6.88 20.59
CA PRO A 310 23.79 7.53 21.82
C PRO A 310 23.22 8.95 21.63
N ALA A 311 23.75 9.71 20.66
CA ALA A 311 23.27 11.04 20.32
C ALA A 311 21.84 11.03 19.75
N GLU A 312 21.51 10.06 18.90
CA GLU A 312 20.17 9.92 18.32
C GLU A 312 19.16 9.41 19.36
N ILE A 313 19.58 8.53 20.28
CA ILE A 313 18.73 8.12 21.43
C ILE A 313 18.33 9.34 22.26
N LYS A 314 19.30 10.19 22.65
CA LYS A 314 19.04 11.40 23.43
C LYS A 314 18.09 12.36 22.70
N LYS A 315 18.27 12.51 21.39
CA LYS A 315 17.42 13.34 20.53
C LYS A 315 16.00 12.78 20.42
N SER A 316 15.84 11.48 20.21
CA SER A 316 14.54 10.80 20.16
C SER A 316 13.81 10.94 21.50
N GLN A 317 14.46 10.65 22.62
CA GLN A 317 13.87 10.81 23.94
C GLN A 317 13.46 12.26 24.25
N ALA A 318 14.25 13.25 23.83
CA ALA A 318 13.88 14.66 23.98
C ALA A 318 12.63 15.02 23.16
N ALA A 319 12.52 14.49 21.93
CA ALA A 319 11.33 14.67 21.10
C ALA A 319 10.10 14.00 21.73
N LEU A 320 10.22 12.76 22.20
CA LEU A 320 9.13 12.03 22.86
C LEU A 320 8.60 12.77 24.10
N ARG A 321 9.48 13.29 24.96
CA ARG A 321 9.06 14.09 26.13
C ARG A 321 8.31 15.37 25.73
N LYS A 322 8.71 15.98 24.61
CA LYS A 322 8.09 17.21 24.11
C LYS A 322 6.73 16.94 23.46
N ASP A 323 6.64 15.89 22.64
CA ASP A 323 5.45 15.60 21.85
C ASP A 323 4.39 14.81 22.63
N PHE A 324 4.82 13.99 23.60
CA PHE A 324 3.96 13.10 24.39
C PHE A 324 4.28 13.20 25.90
N PRO A 325 4.13 14.38 26.53
CA PRO A 325 4.47 14.57 27.94
C PRO A 325 3.73 13.61 28.87
N ASP A 326 2.48 13.28 28.54
CA ASP A 326 1.63 12.36 29.31
C ASP A 326 1.55 10.95 28.69
N GLY A 327 2.40 10.66 27.69
CA GLY A 327 2.28 9.48 26.84
C GLY A 327 1.32 9.67 25.66
N ILE A 328 1.06 8.60 24.93
CA ILE A 328 0.10 8.58 23.82
C ILE A 328 -1.23 8.08 24.38
N PRO A 329 -2.32 8.86 24.27
CA PRO A 329 -3.64 8.41 24.71
C PRO A 329 -4.16 7.30 23.81
N ALA A 330 -4.86 6.34 24.39
CA ALA A 330 -5.55 5.29 23.64
C ALA A 330 -6.57 5.90 22.68
N CYS A 331 -6.40 5.71 21.37
CA CYS A 331 -7.30 6.26 20.36
C CYS A 331 -8.29 5.22 19.84
N GLY A 332 -7.93 3.94 19.85
CA GLY A 332 -8.66 2.86 19.19
C GLY A 332 -8.40 2.77 17.68
N SER A 333 -8.70 1.62 17.10
CA SER A 333 -8.38 1.30 15.70
C SER A 333 -9.13 2.18 14.70
N ASP A 334 -10.42 2.42 14.89
CA ASP A 334 -11.21 3.24 13.97
C ASP A 334 -10.77 4.70 13.93
N ALA A 335 -10.39 5.26 15.09
CA ALA A 335 -9.89 6.62 15.16
C ALA A 335 -8.58 6.76 14.39
N LEU A 336 -7.67 5.79 14.53
CA LEU A 336 -6.43 5.76 13.77
C LEU A 336 -6.70 5.62 12.27
N ARG A 337 -7.56 4.69 11.86
CA ARG A 337 -7.94 4.48 10.45
C ARG A 337 -8.52 5.74 9.82
N LEU A 338 -9.53 6.34 10.45
CA LEU A 338 -10.15 7.57 9.97
C LEU A 338 -9.14 8.71 9.87
N ALA A 339 -8.29 8.90 10.88
CA ALA A 339 -7.26 9.93 10.85
C ALA A 339 -6.28 9.74 9.68
N LEU A 340 -5.82 8.51 9.43
CA LEU A 340 -4.93 8.18 8.32
C LEU A 340 -5.57 8.43 6.94
N VAL A 341 -6.84 8.07 6.76
CA VAL A 341 -7.57 8.36 5.53
C VAL A 341 -7.73 9.87 5.32
N LEU A 342 -8.09 10.61 6.36
CA LEU A 342 -8.25 12.08 6.27
C LEU A 342 -6.92 12.82 5.99
N TYR A 343 -5.77 12.21 6.27
CA TYR A 343 -4.47 12.77 5.85
C TYR A 343 -4.28 12.77 4.33
N MET A 344 -4.98 11.91 3.61
CA MET A 344 -4.90 11.85 2.15
C MET A 344 -5.59 13.05 1.47
N ALA A 345 -6.52 13.75 2.14
CA ALA A 345 -7.27 14.88 1.57
C ALA A 345 -6.37 16.08 1.18
N GLY A 346 -5.21 16.23 1.84
CA GLY A 346 -4.23 17.27 1.50
C GLY A 346 -3.31 16.92 0.31
N HIS A 347 -3.35 15.68 -0.17
CA HIS A 347 -2.44 15.15 -1.18
C HIS A 347 -2.98 15.21 -2.60
N THR A 348 -4.30 15.35 -2.76
CA THR A 348 -4.96 15.46 -4.07
C THR A 348 -4.70 16.82 -4.75
N HIS A 349 -4.30 17.86 -3.99
CA HIS A 349 -4.17 19.23 -4.50
C HIS A 349 -2.77 19.85 -4.44
N ARG A 350 -1.78 19.24 -3.76
CA ARG A 350 -0.41 19.80 -3.69
C ARG A 350 0.46 19.24 -4.80
N GLY A 351 0.42 19.92 -5.94
CA GLY A 351 1.39 19.75 -7.00
C GLY A 351 2.79 20.24 -6.61
N MET A 352 3.78 19.50 -7.12
CA MET A 352 5.08 19.97 -7.60
C MET A 352 6.20 20.19 -6.57
N GLY A 353 7.26 19.38 -6.70
CA GLY A 353 8.62 19.78 -6.34
C GLY A 353 9.48 18.69 -5.70
N THR A 354 8.90 17.77 -4.95
CA THR A 354 9.63 16.69 -4.30
C THR A 354 8.93 15.37 -4.57
N LEU A 355 9.68 14.41 -5.13
CA LEU A 355 9.31 12.99 -5.04
C LEU A 355 8.85 12.73 -3.59
N HIS A 356 7.73 12.04 -3.42
CA HIS A 356 7.05 11.71 -2.17
C HIS A 356 6.11 12.80 -1.64
N GLY A 357 4.84 12.75 -2.08
CA GLY A 357 3.73 13.25 -1.27
C GLY A 357 3.88 12.64 0.13
N ALA A 358 4.10 13.49 1.13
CA ALA A 358 4.43 13.04 2.46
C ALA A 358 3.51 13.69 3.48
N VAL A 359 3.05 12.87 4.42
CA VAL A 359 2.22 13.30 5.54
C VAL A 359 3.09 13.39 6.77
N ASN A 360 3.15 14.55 7.40
CA ASN A 360 3.69 14.64 8.76
C ASN A 360 2.62 14.13 9.73
N LEU A 361 2.93 13.05 10.43
CA LEU A 361 2.01 12.45 11.39
C LEU A 361 1.87 13.35 12.62
N ASP A 362 0.63 13.78 12.87
CA ASP A 362 0.19 14.42 14.09
C ASP A 362 -0.89 13.55 14.77
N LEU A 363 -0.54 12.97 15.93
CA LEU A 363 -1.47 12.11 16.67
C LEU A 363 -2.67 12.88 17.24
N SER A 364 -2.63 14.22 17.28
CA SER A 364 -3.81 15.02 17.64
C SER A 364 -5.02 14.70 16.77
N ARG A 365 -4.79 14.35 15.49
CA ARG A 365 -5.86 13.96 14.55
C ARG A 365 -6.50 12.63 14.90
N ALA A 366 -5.74 11.66 15.43
CA ALA A 366 -6.29 10.41 15.93
C ALA A 366 -7.17 10.66 17.16
N THR A 367 -6.74 11.57 18.06
CA THR A 367 -7.55 12.00 19.20
C THR A 367 -8.85 12.68 18.75
N SER A 368 -8.80 13.56 17.75
CA SER A 368 -10.00 14.19 17.17
C SER A 368 -10.93 13.16 16.52
N ALA A 369 -10.38 12.17 15.81
CA ALA A 369 -11.17 11.08 15.22
C ALA A 369 -11.83 10.20 16.30
N ARG A 370 -11.17 9.98 17.45
CA ARG A 370 -11.79 9.33 18.61
C ARG A 370 -12.96 10.15 19.16
N ALA A 371 -12.79 11.46 19.30
CA ALA A 371 -13.87 12.34 19.74
C ALA A 371 -15.07 12.32 18.77
N PHE A 372 -14.80 12.23 17.47
CA PHE A 372 -15.84 12.00 16.46
C PHE A 372 -16.55 10.65 16.64
N GLY A 373 -15.83 9.55 16.87
CA GLY A 373 -16.42 8.25 17.20
C GLY A 373 -17.35 8.31 18.42
N ASN A 374 -16.97 9.06 19.47
CA ASN A 374 -17.84 9.29 20.62
C ASN A 374 -19.10 10.08 20.26
N LYS A 375 -19.01 11.06 19.34
CA LYS A 375 -20.19 11.81 18.87
C LYS A 375 -21.14 10.89 18.09
N LEU A 376 -20.61 10.01 17.24
CA LEU A 376 -21.40 8.98 16.55
C LEU A 376 -22.12 8.07 17.54
N TRP A 377 -21.41 7.57 18.55
CA TRP A 377 -22.01 6.78 19.63
C TRP A 377 -23.12 7.55 20.37
N ASN A 378 -22.88 8.81 20.71
CA ASN A 378 -23.88 9.65 21.40
C ASN A 378 -25.15 9.86 20.56
N ALA A 379 -25.03 10.00 19.24
CA ALA A 379 -26.17 10.19 18.35
C ALA A 379 -27.05 8.92 18.28
N VAL A 380 -26.43 7.74 18.18
CA VAL A 380 -27.14 6.45 18.21
C VAL A 380 -27.74 6.19 19.60
N ARG A 381 -27.02 6.50 20.67
CA ARG A 381 -27.55 6.43 22.04
C ARG A 381 -28.75 7.36 22.24
N PHE A 382 -28.72 8.57 21.68
CA PHE A 382 -29.86 9.48 21.73
C PHE A 382 -31.11 8.86 21.11
N LEU A 383 -30.98 8.26 19.91
CA LEU A 383 -32.07 7.51 19.29
C LEU A 383 -32.57 6.37 20.20
N ALA A 384 -31.65 5.61 20.79
CA ALA A 384 -31.97 4.49 21.68
C ALA A 384 -32.78 4.90 22.92
N MET A 385 -32.41 6.02 23.55
CA MET A 385 -33.13 6.55 24.71
C MET A 385 -34.59 6.91 24.41
N HIS A 386 -34.91 7.13 23.13
CA HIS A 386 -36.25 7.46 22.65
C HIS A 386 -36.88 6.34 21.82
N ALA A 387 -36.35 5.12 21.88
CA ALA A 387 -36.82 3.99 21.08
C ALA A 387 -38.29 3.59 21.36
N THR A 388 -38.82 3.88 22.55
CA THR A 388 -40.23 3.66 22.86
C THR A 388 -41.17 4.53 22.02
N ALA A 389 -40.75 5.75 21.66
CA ALA A 389 -41.52 6.64 20.79
C ALA A 389 -41.54 6.15 19.32
N LEU A 390 -40.61 5.27 18.94
CA LEU A 390 -40.58 4.59 17.65
C LEU A 390 -41.52 3.37 17.56
N GLN A 391 -42.12 2.93 18.68
CA GLN A 391 -43.06 1.81 18.63
C GLN A 391 -44.37 2.25 17.94
N PRO A 392 -44.89 1.45 16.99
CA PRO A 392 -46.17 1.73 16.36
C PRO A 392 -47.30 1.72 17.40
N ALA A 393 -48.31 2.58 17.22
CA ALA A 393 -49.51 2.52 18.05
C ALA A 393 -50.34 1.28 17.66
N ALA A 394 -51.16 0.78 18.59
CA ALA A 394 -52.04 -0.34 18.30
C ALA A 394 -52.98 0.00 17.13
N GLY A 395 -52.79 -0.64 15.97
CA GLY A 395 -53.58 -0.43 14.75
C GLY A 395 -52.85 0.29 13.60
N ASP A 396 -51.63 0.77 13.80
CA ASP A 396 -50.81 1.28 12.71
C ASP A 396 -50.40 0.15 11.76
N ALA A 397 -50.48 0.39 10.45
CA ALA A 397 -49.96 -0.55 9.46
C ALA A 397 -48.44 -0.72 9.65
N ASP A 398 -47.94 -1.94 9.45
CA ASP A 398 -46.50 -2.23 9.36
C ASP A 398 -45.92 -1.51 8.11
N VAL A 399 -45.64 -0.21 8.23
CA VAL A 399 -44.94 0.54 7.19
C VAL A 399 -43.46 0.23 7.34
N HIS A 400 -42.95 -0.69 6.53
CA HIS A 400 -41.58 -1.21 6.62
C HIS A 400 -40.54 -0.46 5.79
N THR A 401 -40.86 0.68 5.18
CA THR A 401 -39.89 1.39 4.33
C THR A 401 -40.26 2.84 4.22
N LEU A 402 -39.34 3.75 4.55
CA LEU A 402 -39.43 5.14 4.14
C LEU A 402 -39.15 5.15 2.62
N VAL A 403 -40.20 5.00 1.82
CA VAL A 403 -40.11 5.07 0.36
C VAL A 403 -40.00 6.54 -0.01
N VAL A 404 -38.76 7.03 -0.15
CA VAL A 404 -38.51 8.33 -0.78
C VAL A 404 -38.68 8.14 -2.29
N PRO A 405 -39.67 8.78 -2.95
CA PRO A 405 -39.82 8.70 -4.39
C PRO A 405 -38.52 9.15 -5.08
N GLY A 406 -37.97 8.30 -5.95
CA GLY A 406 -36.75 8.65 -6.68
C GLY A 406 -35.44 8.50 -5.90
N ALA A 407 -35.41 7.83 -4.74
CA ALA A 407 -34.17 7.37 -4.13
C ALA A 407 -34.35 6.00 -3.48
N THR A 408 -33.88 4.93 -4.13
CA THR A 408 -33.63 3.66 -3.46
C THR A 408 -32.39 3.81 -2.59
N LEU A 409 -32.45 4.68 -1.57
CA LEU A 409 -31.61 4.50 -0.39
C LEU A 409 -31.96 3.10 0.07
N GLY A 410 -31.06 2.12 -0.08
CA GLY A 410 -31.32 0.74 0.27
C GLY A 410 -31.44 0.59 1.79
N VAL A 411 -32.41 1.27 2.42
CA VAL A 411 -32.50 1.41 3.86
C VAL A 411 -32.84 0.05 4.43
N HIS A 412 -31.90 -0.53 5.19
CA HIS A 412 -32.17 -1.70 6.03
C HIS A 412 -32.88 -1.31 7.32
N ALA A 413 -33.37 -0.08 7.41
CA ALA A 413 -34.23 0.33 8.50
C ALA A 413 -35.52 -0.49 8.40
N HIS A 414 -35.63 -1.45 9.30
CA HIS A 414 -36.91 -1.85 9.84
C HIS A 414 -37.51 -0.66 10.63
N THR A 415 -37.61 0.53 10.02
CA THR A 415 -38.36 1.66 10.58
C THR A 415 -39.82 1.28 10.48
N ARG A 416 -40.38 0.76 11.57
CA ARG A 416 -41.82 0.66 11.75
C ARG A 416 -42.37 2.09 11.83
N GLY A 417 -43.35 2.41 10.97
CA GLY A 417 -44.07 3.69 11.04
C GLY A 417 -43.45 4.84 10.24
N ALA A 418 -42.91 4.56 9.05
CA ALA A 418 -42.49 5.62 8.14
C ALA A 418 -43.68 6.55 7.77
N VAL A 419 -43.45 7.85 7.89
CA VAL A 419 -44.41 8.88 7.49
C VAL A 419 -44.27 9.11 5.97
N PRO A 420 -45.37 9.15 5.19
CA PRO A 420 -45.32 9.47 3.77
C PRO A 420 -44.53 10.76 3.52
N ALA A 421 -43.75 10.84 2.44
CA ALA A 421 -42.95 12.04 2.14
C ALA A 421 -43.78 13.34 2.06
N ALA A 422 -45.08 13.22 1.74
CA ALA A 422 -46.05 14.32 1.74
C ALA A 422 -46.30 14.91 3.14
N ASP A 423 -46.17 14.11 4.18
CA ASP A 423 -46.48 14.46 5.57
C ASP A 423 -45.20 14.80 6.38
N ALA A 424 -44.01 14.62 5.77
CA ALA A 424 -42.73 14.99 6.38
C ALA A 424 -42.58 16.52 6.50
N SER A 425 -42.13 16.99 7.66
CA SER A 425 -41.82 18.40 7.92
C SER A 425 -40.69 18.93 7.05
N LEU A 426 -40.53 20.25 6.99
CA LEU A 426 -39.46 20.90 6.22
C LEU A 426 -38.06 20.41 6.67
N LEU A 427 -37.84 20.24 7.98
CA LEU A 427 -36.56 19.79 8.51
C LEU A 427 -36.27 18.32 8.21
N GLU A 428 -37.31 17.47 8.19
CA GLU A 428 -37.17 16.08 7.75
C GLU A 428 -36.80 15.99 6.27
N ARG A 429 -37.50 16.73 5.41
CA ARG A 429 -37.18 16.80 3.97
C ARG A 429 -35.78 17.35 3.73
N TRP A 430 -35.37 18.38 4.47
CA TRP A 430 -34.02 18.92 4.43
C TRP A 430 -32.98 17.86 4.81
N LEU A 431 -33.18 17.11 5.90
CA LEU A 431 -32.22 16.09 6.31
C LEU A 431 -32.11 14.97 5.27
N LEU A 432 -33.24 14.51 4.73
CA LEU A 432 -33.26 13.48 3.68
C LEU A 432 -32.58 13.96 2.40
N HIS A 433 -32.75 15.24 2.04
CA HIS A 433 -32.02 15.85 0.93
C HIS A 433 -30.51 15.90 1.19
N GLN A 434 -30.08 16.36 2.38
CA GLN A 434 -28.67 16.38 2.77
C GLN A 434 -28.05 14.98 2.78
N LEU A 435 -28.82 13.98 3.23
CA LEU A 435 -28.41 12.58 3.21
C LEU A 435 -28.17 12.10 1.77
N HIS A 436 -29.12 12.36 0.87
CA HIS A 436 -28.99 11.98 -0.53
C HIS A 436 -27.77 12.65 -1.18
N ALA A 437 -27.62 13.97 -1.02
CA ALA A 437 -26.48 14.71 -1.56
C ALA A 437 -25.15 14.18 -1.03
N THR A 438 -25.09 13.84 0.27
CA THR A 438 -23.90 13.23 0.88
C THR A 438 -23.62 11.84 0.32
N ALA A 439 -24.65 11.00 0.18
CA ALA A 439 -24.49 9.66 -0.40
C ALA A 439 -23.95 9.74 -1.82
N VAL A 440 -24.48 10.65 -2.66
CA VAL A 440 -23.93 10.89 -4.01
C VAL A 440 -22.46 11.30 -3.93
N ALA A 441 -22.12 12.30 -3.12
CA ALA A 441 -20.73 12.77 -2.98
C ALA A 441 -19.77 11.67 -2.51
N VAL A 442 -20.19 10.82 -1.57
CA VAL A 442 -19.40 9.69 -1.08
C VAL A 442 -19.18 8.64 -2.17
N ASN A 443 -20.23 8.26 -2.92
CA ASN A 443 -20.09 7.31 -4.02
C ASN A 443 -19.20 7.86 -5.13
N ASP A 444 -19.40 9.11 -5.54
CA ASP A 444 -18.60 9.77 -6.58
C ASP A 444 -17.11 9.82 -6.19
N ALA A 445 -16.83 10.10 -4.91
CA ALA A 445 -15.48 10.10 -4.38
C ALA A 445 -14.86 8.70 -4.35
N LEU A 446 -15.62 7.66 -3.93
CA LEU A 446 -15.14 6.28 -3.94
C LEU A 446 -14.91 5.74 -5.37
N ASP A 447 -15.83 6.01 -6.30
CA ASP A 447 -15.69 5.69 -7.72
C ASP A 447 -14.44 6.35 -8.32
N GLY A 448 -14.12 7.57 -7.87
CA GLY A 448 -12.92 8.31 -8.26
C GLY A 448 -11.65 7.98 -7.47
N LEU A 449 -11.69 6.97 -6.58
CA LEU A 449 -10.60 6.58 -5.68
C LEU A 449 -10.13 7.70 -4.72
N ASP A 450 -10.97 8.72 -4.49
CA ASP A 450 -10.77 9.77 -3.49
C ASP A 450 -11.39 9.37 -2.14
N VAL A 451 -10.75 8.38 -1.51
CA VAL A 451 -11.17 7.85 -0.21
C VAL A 451 -11.20 8.91 0.90
N ALA A 452 -10.42 9.97 0.77
CA ALA A 452 -10.33 11.04 1.76
C ALA A 452 -11.55 11.95 1.72
N THR A 453 -11.94 12.37 0.51
CA THR A 453 -13.16 13.15 0.29
C THR A 453 -14.41 12.37 0.68
N ALA A 454 -14.44 11.06 0.41
CA ALA A 454 -15.51 10.18 0.86
C ALA A 454 -15.64 10.18 2.39
N ALA A 455 -14.55 9.93 3.11
CA ALA A 455 -14.54 9.93 4.58
C ALA A 455 -14.91 11.30 5.16
N ALA A 456 -14.36 12.39 4.61
CA ALA A 456 -14.63 13.75 5.07
C ALA A 456 -16.10 14.15 4.86
N SER A 457 -16.70 13.76 3.74
CA SER A 457 -18.11 14.05 3.43
C SER A 457 -19.04 13.34 4.40
N ALA A 458 -18.82 12.05 4.64
CA ALA A 458 -19.59 11.28 5.62
C ALA A 458 -19.42 11.82 7.05
N GLN A 459 -18.19 12.18 7.44
CA GLN A 459 -17.89 12.78 8.75
C GLN A 459 -18.63 14.11 8.94
N ARG A 460 -18.59 14.98 7.93
CA ARG A 460 -19.26 16.30 7.97
C ARG A 460 -20.77 16.16 8.08
N PHE A 461 -21.39 15.28 7.29
CA PHE A 461 -22.84 15.06 7.34
C PHE A 461 -23.29 14.65 8.74
N LEU A 462 -22.61 13.68 9.35
CA LEU A 462 -22.96 13.25 10.71
C LEU A 462 -22.80 14.38 11.73
N LEU A 463 -21.70 15.14 11.68
CA LEU A 463 -21.46 16.21 12.63
C LEU A 463 -22.42 17.38 12.43
N SER A 464 -22.35 18.02 11.26
CA SER A 464 -23.00 19.29 11.00
C SER A 464 -24.49 19.15 10.77
N ASP A 465 -24.92 18.14 10.00
CA ASP A 465 -26.31 18.06 9.57
C ASP A 465 -27.13 17.21 10.56
N VAL A 466 -26.63 16.02 10.91
CA VAL A 466 -27.34 15.12 11.84
C VAL A 466 -27.24 15.63 13.28
N CYS A 467 -26.03 15.82 13.81
CA CYS A 467 -25.88 16.10 15.23
C CYS A 467 -26.15 17.55 15.61
N ASP A 468 -25.59 18.51 14.89
CA ASP A 468 -25.64 19.92 15.31
C ASP A 468 -26.98 20.61 14.96
N VAL A 469 -27.69 20.10 13.95
CA VAL A 469 -29.00 20.62 13.54
C VAL A 469 -30.13 19.67 13.90
N TYR A 470 -30.13 18.46 13.34
CA TYR A 470 -31.33 17.62 13.36
C TYR A 470 -31.61 16.99 14.73
N VAL A 471 -30.58 16.50 15.44
CA VAL A 471 -30.73 15.99 16.82
C VAL A 471 -31.22 17.09 17.77
N GLU A 472 -30.74 18.32 17.62
CA GLU A 472 -31.22 19.44 18.44
C GLU A 472 -32.70 19.76 18.16
N TRP A 473 -33.14 19.66 16.90
CA TRP A 473 -34.56 19.78 16.56
C TRP A 473 -35.42 18.63 17.10
N CYS A 474 -34.92 17.38 17.06
CA CYS A 474 -35.61 16.25 17.68
C CYS A 474 -35.87 16.50 19.17
N LYS A 475 -34.93 17.10 19.91
CA LYS A 475 -35.14 17.44 21.34
C LYS A 475 -36.30 18.42 21.54
N VAL A 476 -36.45 19.41 20.67
CA VAL A 476 -37.57 20.37 20.72
C VAL A 476 -38.90 19.66 20.48
N THR A 477 -38.95 18.80 19.45
CA THR A 477 -40.15 18.04 19.10
C THR A 477 -40.55 17.07 20.23
N LEU A 478 -39.57 16.40 20.84
CA LEU A 478 -39.80 15.50 21.97
C LEU A 478 -40.25 16.24 23.25
N ALA A 479 -39.82 17.48 23.45
CA ALA A 479 -40.23 18.29 24.59
C ALA A 479 -41.70 18.74 24.53
N ALA A 480 -42.35 18.68 23.36
CA ALA A 480 -43.76 19.04 23.19
C ALA A 480 -44.75 18.01 23.80
N GLY A 481 -44.26 16.81 24.17
CA GLY A 481 -45.05 15.78 24.87
C GLY A 481 -46.13 15.11 24.02
N ASP A 482 -47.10 14.48 24.68
CA ASP A 482 -48.12 13.61 24.04
C ASP A 482 -49.02 14.30 23.01
N ALA A 483 -49.07 15.64 23.02
CA ALA A 483 -49.84 16.43 22.06
C ALA A 483 -49.33 16.28 20.61
N ASP A 484 -48.08 15.84 20.43
CA ASP A 484 -47.43 15.71 19.12
C ASP A 484 -46.65 14.39 18.98
N ALA A 485 -47.16 13.31 19.57
CA ALA A 485 -46.55 11.99 19.53
C ALA A 485 -46.30 11.47 18.09
N GLY A 486 -47.15 11.88 17.14
CA GLY A 486 -46.99 11.60 15.72
C GLY A 486 -45.76 12.28 15.11
N ALA A 487 -45.57 13.59 15.33
CA ALA A 487 -44.39 14.30 14.82
C ALA A 487 -43.11 13.84 15.51
N ALA A 488 -43.15 13.54 16.81
CA ALA A 488 -42.00 12.96 17.52
C ALA A 488 -41.57 11.62 16.92
N ARG A 489 -42.53 10.74 16.60
CA ARG A 489 -42.25 9.47 15.92
C ARG A 489 -41.70 9.68 14.52
N SER A 490 -42.29 10.59 13.75
CA SER A 490 -41.81 10.95 12.40
C SER A 490 -40.36 11.42 12.43
N ALA A 491 -40.07 12.39 13.30
CA ALA A 491 -38.75 12.98 13.47
C ALA A 491 -37.68 11.93 13.81
N LEU A 492 -37.99 11.04 14.77
CA LEU A 492 -37.10 9.96 15.18
C LEU A 492 -36.93 8.88 14.11
N SER A 493 -37.97 8.61 13.30
CA SER A 493 -37.88 7.67 12.18
C SER A 493 -36.92 8.20 11.11
N THR A 494 -37.03 9.48 10.78
CA THR A 494 -36.10 10.16 9.87
C THR A 494 -34.68 10.21 10.44
N LEU A 495 -34.51 10.42 11.76
CA LEU A 495 -33.20 10.31 12.43
C LEU A 495 -32.60 8.90 12.28
N SER A 496 -33.41 7.87 12.48
CA SER A 496 -32.98 6.47 12.35
C SER A 496 -32.47 6.17 10.94
N VAL A 497 -33.17 6.63 9.89
CA VAL A 497 -32.73 6.51 8.50
C VAL A 497 -31.39 7.22 8.25
N ALA A 498 -31.24 8.44 8.76
CA ALA A 498 -30.00 9.20 8.61
C ALA A 498 -28.81 8.56 9.33
N LEU A 499 -29.01 8.02 10.54
CA LEU A 499 -27.98 7.31 11.29
C LEU A 499 -27.60 5.97 10.62
N ASP A 500 -28.57 5.21 10.14
CA ASP A 500 -28.35 3.96 9.39
C ASP A 500 -27.49 4.17 8.14
N ALA A 501 -27.81 5.20 7.36
CA ALA A 501 -27.00 5.54 6.20
C ALA A 501 -25.62 6.10 6.59
N SER A 502 -25.52 6.90 7.65
CA SER A 502 -24.23 7.39 8.16
C SER A 502 -23.29 6.26 8.58
N LEU A 503 -23.81 5.26 9.30
CA LEU A 503 -23.05 4.09 9.73
C LEU A 503 -22.48 3.33 8.52
N ARG A 504 -23.28 3.13 7.47
CA ARG A 504 -22.82 2.48 6.23
C ARG A 504 -21.77 3.28 5.48
N MET A 505 -21.97 4.60 5.34
CA MET A 505 -20.99 5.47 4.68
C MET A 505 -19.66 5.53 5.44
N LEU A 506 -19.70 5.44 6.77
CA LEU A 506 -18.50 5.47 7.62
C LEU A 506 -17.83 4.10 7.77
N HIS A 507 -18.52 3.00 7.51
CA HIS A 507 -18.03 1.64 7.74
C HIS A 507 -16.69 1.30 7.06
N PRO A 508 -16.41 1.71 5.81
CA PRO A 508 -15.09 1.48 5.20
C PRO A 508 -13.93 2.09 6.01
N PHE A 509 -14.20 3.17 6.75
CA PHE A 509 -13.21 3.95 7.48
C PHE A 509 -13.16 3.59 8.97
N MET A 510 -14.32 3.32 9.58
CA MET A 510 -14.49 3.03 11.00
C MET A 510 -15.27 1.72 11.25
N PRO A 511 -14.76 0.56 10.80
CA PRO A 511 -15.52 -0.69 10.76
C PRO A 511 -16.00 -1.18 12.13
N PHE A 512 -15.24 -0.99 13.22
CA PHE A 512 -15.58 -1.61 14.51
C PHE A 512 -16.75 -0.92 15.19
N VAL A 513 -16.68 0.40 15.37
CA VAL A 513 -17.72 1.20 16.03
C VAL A 513 -18.99 1.25 15.17
N THR A 514 -18.86 1.30 13.85
CA THR A 514 -20.02 1.35 12.96
C THR A 514 -20.77 0.02 12.93
N GLU A 515 -20.06 -1.11 12.93
CA GLU A 515 -20.68 -2.44 13.06
C GLU A 515 -21.41 -2.57 14.39
N GLU A 516 -20.73 -2.26 15.51
CA GLU A 516 -21.34 -2.35 16.85
C GLU A 516 -22.63 -1.52 16.92
N LEU A 517 -22.56 -0.24 16.53
CA LEU A 517 -23.73 0.66 16.57
C LEU A 517 -24.85 0.22 15.62
N PHE A 518 -24.51 -0.34 14.45
CA PHE A 518 -25.49 -0.88 13.53
C PHE A 518 -26.21 -2.10 14.11
N GLN A 519 -25.47 -3.03 14.73
CA GLN A 519 -26.07 -4.19 15.40
C GLN A 519 -27.00 -3.76 16.53
N HIS A 520 -26.60 -2.79 17.34
CA HIS A 520 -27.44 -2.24 18.41
C HIS A 520 -28.74 -1.64 17.86
N MET A 521 -28.64 -0.80 16.84
CA MET A 521 -29.79 -0.11 16.27
C MET A 521 -30.82 -1.05 15.65
N HIS A 522 -30.38 -2.13 15.00
CA HIS A 522 -31.29 -3.04 14.28
C HIS A 522 -31.74 -4.26 15.07
N TYR A 523 -30.99 -4.70 16.07
CA TYR A 523 -31.29 -5.95 16.78
C TYR A 523 -31.51 -5.75 18.28
N VAL A 524 -30.87 -4.76 18.92
CA VAL A 524 -30.99 -4.56 20.37
C VAL A 524 -32.12 -3.59 20.70
N MET A 525 -32.18 -2.43 20.03
CA MET A 525 -33.23 -1.43 20.29
C MET A 525 -34.65 -1.97 20.07
N PRO A 526 -34.96 -2.73 18.99
CA PRO A 526 -36.31 -3.27 18.79
C PRO A 526 -36.74 -4.30 19.85
N LEU A 527 -35.79 -4.90 20.56
CA LEU A 527 -36.02 -5.86 21.64
C LEU A 527 -36.09 -5.20 23.02
N GLY A 528 -35.96 -3.87 23.11
CA GLY A 528 -35.97 -3.13 24.38
C GLY A 528 -34.69 -3.27 25.21
N GLY A 529 -33.58 -3.68 24.59
CA GLY A 529 -32.27 -3.78 25.24
C GLY A 529 -31.58 -2.42 25.43
N ASP A 530 -30.82 -2.27 26.52
CA ASP A 530 -30.01 -1.08 26.80
C ASP A 530 -28.65 -1.14 26.07
N VAL A 531 -28.31 -0.06 25.36
CA VAL A 531 -27.02 0.14 24.66
C VAL A 531 -25.82 0.01 25.59
N LEU A 532 -25.99 0.29 26.89
CA LEU A 532 -24.91 0.23 27.88
C LEU A 532 -24.58 -1.18 28.38
N HIS A 533 -25.49 -2.16 28.23
CA HIS A 533 -25.39 -3.43 28.94
C HIS A 533 -25.76 -4.69 28.14
N SER A 534 -26.25 -4.55 26.90
CA SER A 534 -26.63 -5.71 26.09
C SER A 534 -25.63 -5.95 24.95
N SER A 535 -24.88 -7.04 25.03
CA SER A 535 -24.32 -7.65 23.82
C SER A 535 -25.46 -8.22 22.98
N VAL A 536 -25.26 -8.31 21.66
CA VAL A 536 -26.22 -8.94 20.74
C VAL A 536 -26.68 -10.28 21.33
N PRO A 537 -28.00 -10.53 21.50
CA PRO A 537 -28.48 -11.78 22.07
C PRO A 537 -28.03 -12.95 21.19
N PRO A 538 -27.53 -14.06 21.76
CA PRO A 538 -27.07 -15.20 20.99
C PRO A 538 -28.24 -15.87 20.27
N ALA A 539 -28.26 -15.80 18.93
CA ALA A 539 -28.93 -16.64 17.92
C ALA A 539 -30.40 -17.10 18.13
N ALA A 540 -31.08 -16.74 19.21
CA ALA A 540 -32.36 -17.31 19.63
C ALA A 540 -33.57 -16.46 19.23
N THR A 541 -33.37 -15.29 18.62
CA THR A 541 -34.44 -14.47 18.03
C THR A 541 -34.52 -14.70 16.52
N ALA A 542 -35.73 -14.64 15.96
CA ALA A 542 -36.05 -14.94 14.56
C ALA A 542 -35.35 -14.03 13.51
N MET A 543 -34.52 -13.06 13.93
CA MET A 543 -33.66 -12.25 13.06
C MET A 543 -32.22 -12.73 13.20
N GLN A 544 -31.68 -13.37 12.16
CA GLN A 544 -30.24 -13.61 12.11
C GLN A 544 -29.53 -12.27 11.88
N PRO A 545 -28.57 -11.88 12.74
CA PRO A 545 -27.81 -10.65 12.53
C PRO A 545 -27.05 -10.71 11.21
N ARG A 546 -27.32 -9.76 10.32
CA ARG A 546 -26.53 -9.51 9.11
C ARG A 546 -25.41 -8.53 9.44
N ALA A 547 -24.19 -8.85 9.03
CA ALA A 547 -23.06 -7.94 9.13
C ALA A 547 -23.28 -6.70 8.24
N LEU A 548 -22.84 -5.53 8.70
CA LEU A 548 -22.96 -4.26 7.97
C LEU A 548 -22.32 -4.35 6.58
N LEU A 549 -21.21 -5.09 6.47
CA LEU A 549 -20.50 -5.33 5.22
C LEU A 549 -21.35 -5.97 4.12
N HIS A 550 -22.41 -6.72 4.48
CA HIS A 550 -23.30 -7.38 3.53
C HIS A 550 -24.56 -6.56 3.21
N THR A 551 -24.64 -5.34 3.73
CA THR A 551 -25.75 -4.43 3.43
C THR A 551 -25.43 -3.57 2.20
N PRO A 552 -26.41 -3.23 1.36
CA PRO A 552 -26.22 -2.31 0.25
C PRO A 552 -25.70 -0.97 0.77
N PHE A 553 -24.62 -0.51 0.16
CA PHE A 553 -24.11 0.84 0.34
C PHE A 553 -25.17 1.85 -0.14
N PRO A 554 -25.39 2.99 0.54
CA PRO A 554 -26.34 4.00 0.07
C PRO A 554 -26.01 4.40 -1.36
N SER A 555 -26.88 4.07 -2.33
CA SER A 555 -26.58 4.21 -3.76
C SER A 555 -27.18 5.48 -4.34
N ARG A 556 -26.67 5.88 -5.52
CA ARG A 556 -27.38 6.82 -6.40
C ARG A 556 -28.77 6.23 -6.69
N ALA A 557 -29.78 7.09 -6.75
CA ALA A 557 -31.08 6.67 -7.25
C ALA A 557 -30.93 6.16 -8.69
N SER A 558 -31.45 4.97 -8.99
CA SER A 558 -31.83 4.68 -10.36
C SER A 558 -33.07 5.51 -10.65
N THR A 559 -33.05 6.31 -11.71
CA THR A 559 -34.26 6.97 -12.22
C THR A 559 -35.29 5.89 -12.48
N LEU A 560 -36.36 5.87 -11.68
CA LEU A 560 -37.57 5.13 -12.06
C LEU A 560 -38.11 5.76 -13.35
N PRO A 561 -38.60 4.96 -14.31
CA PRO A 561 -39.26 5.51 -15.49
C PRO A 561 -40.52 6.25 -15.04
N GLY A 562 -40.51 7.57 -15.13
CA GLY A 562 -41.55 8.45 -14.59
C GLY A 562 -40.94 9.44 -13.60
N GLY A 563 -40.29 10.47 -14.15
CA GLY A 563 -39.65 11.50 -13.35
C GLY A 563 -40.67 12.31 -12.57
N GLU A 564 -40.53 12.30 -11.25
CA GLU A 564 -40.85 13.41 -10.35
C GLU A 564 -39.89 13.27 -9.15
N LEU A 565 -38.85 14.11 -9.15
CA LEU A 565 -38.00 14.34 -7.99
C LEU A 565 -38.75 15.36 -7.11
N LEU A 566 -39.07 14.98 -5.88
CA LEU A 566 -39.44 15.93 -4.83
C LEU A 566 -38.19 16.46 -4.14
#